data_AF-A0A916DFS1-F1
#
_entry.id   AF-A0A916DFS1-F1
#
_cell.length_a   1.000
_cell.length_b   1.000
_cell.length_c   1.000
_cell.angle_alpha   90.00
_cell.angle_beta   90.00
_cell.angle_gamma   90.00
#
_symmetry.space_group_name_H-M   'P 1'
#
loop_
_entity.id
_entity.type
_entity.pdbx_description
1 polymer ?
#
loop_
_entity_poly.entity_id
_entity_poly.type
_entity_poly.pdbx_seq_one_letter_code
_entity_poly.pdbx_strand_id
1 'polypeptide(L)'
;MADEAPEVVRRPVRSYVLRQGRLSPAQARALETLAPRYCLPFAHAAIDFAAVFGRRAPVVLEIGCGMGETTAAIALAHPESDFVGVEVHGPGVGSILNRIEQSALANLRMIQHDAVDVVDAMIPAG
;
A
#
# COMPACT_ATOMS: atom_id res chain seq x y z
N MET A 1 -40.58 -30.54 2.55
CA MET A 1 -40.66 -29.12 2.14
C MET A 1 -39.44 -28.46 2.76
N ALA A 2 -38.39 -28.26 1.97
CA ALA A 2 -37.11 -27.75 2.48
C ALA A 2 -37.23 -26.23 2.70
N ASP A 3 -36.83 -25.79 3.88
CA ASP A 3 -36.73 -24.40 4.28
C ASP A 3 -35.36 -23.89 3.79
N GLU A 4 -35.34 -23.30 2.58
CA GLU A 4 -34.17 -22.62 2.05
C GLU A 4 -34.14 -21.20 2.63
N ALA A 5 -33.40 -21.03 3.73
CA ALA A 5 -33.12 -19.71 4.28
C ALA A 5 -32.35 -18.88 3.23
N PRO A 6 -32.72 -17.61 2.99
CA PRO A 6 -32.06 -16.80 1.98
C PRO A 6 -30.58 -16.62 2.32
N GLU A 7 -29.72 -16.92 1.35
CA GLU A 7 -28.28 -16.72 1.44
C GLU A 7 -28.00 -15.22 1.67
N VAL A 8 -27.56 -14.88 2.89
CA VAL A 8 -27.25 -13.49 3.24
C VAL A 8 -25.97 -13.12 2.51
N VAL A 9 -26.11 -12.49 1.34
CA VAL A 9 -25.01 -11.87 0.61
C VAL A 9 -24.42 -10.75 1.47
N ARG A 10 -23.41 -11.07 2.27
CA ARG A 10 -22.68 -10.08 3.05
C ARG A 10 -21.89 -9.22 2.07
N ARG A 11 -22.23 -7.93 2.00
CA ARG A 11 -21.41 -6.97 1.27
C ARG A 11 -20.01 -6.97 1.91
N PRO A 12 -18.93 -7.04 1.12
CA PRO A 12 -17.57 -7.01 1.66
C PRO A 12 -17.32 -5.69 2.39
N VAL A 13 -16.60 -5.78 3.52
CA VAL A 13 -16.19 -4.62 4.31
C VAL A 13 -15.11 -3.88 3.53
N ARG A 14 -15.28 -2.56 3.36
CA ARG A 14 -14.25 -1.69 2.77
C ARG A 14 -13.51 -0.94 3.87
N SER A 15 -12.20 -0.80 3.75
CA SER A 15 -11.40 -0.06 4.73
C SER A 15 -11.50 1.47 4.56
N TYR A 16 -12.16 1.95 3.51
CA TYR A 16 -12.10 3.36 3.10
C TYR A 16 -13.42 3.93 2.57
N VAL A 17 -13.48 5.26 2.55
CA VAL A 17 -14.46 6.05 1.79
C VAL A 17 -13.69 7.09 0.97
N LEU A 18 -13.87 7.11 -0.35
CA LEU A 18 -13.21 8.10 -1.20
C LEU A 18 -13.95 9.44 -1.16
N ARG A 19 -13.20 10.50 -0.88
CA ARG A 19 -13.60 11.87 -1.22
C ARG A 19 -12.73 12.28 -2.40
N GLN A 20 -13.33 12.60 -3.54
CA GLN A 20 -12.58 12.94 -4.75
C GLN A 20 -11.72 14.20 -4.51
N GLY A 21 -10.41 14.00 -4.33
CA GLY A 21 -9.41 15.04 -4.47
C GLY A 21 -8.85 15.05 -5.89
N ARG A 22 -8.60 16.23 -6.46
CA ARG A 22 -7.89 16.34 -7.74
C ARG A 22 -6.41 16.01 -7.55
N LEU A 23 -5.85 15.23 -8.46
CA LEU A 23 -4.40 15.06 -8.56
C LEU A 23 -3.75 16.39 -8.94
N SER A 24 -2.69 16.77 -8.23
CA SER A 24 -1.78 17.80 -8.71
C SER A 24 -0.95 17.28 -9.89
N PRO A 25 -0.41 18.15 -10.76
CA PRO A 25 0.48 17.71 -11.84
C PRO A 25 1.69 16.88 -11.35
N ALA A 26 2.24 17.23 -10.18
CA ALA A 26 3.36 16.50 -9.57
C ALA A 26 2.96 15.11 -9.08
N GLN A 27 1.76 14.96 -8.50
CA GLN A 27 1.25 13.66 -8.07
C GLN A 27 0.93 12.77 -9.28
N ALA A 28 0.32 13.32 -10.33
CA ALA A 28 0.03 12.60 -11.57
C ALA A 28 1.31 12.08 -12.23
N ARG A 29 2.33 12.95 -12.37
CA ARG A 29 3.64 12.55 -12.90
C ARG A 29 4.28 11.46 -12.05
N ALA A 30 4.27 11.59 -10.72
CA ALA A 30 4.85 10.57 -9.85
C ALA A 30 4.17 9.21 -9.99
N LEU A 31 2.85 9.17 -10.08
CA LEU A 31 2.11 7.94 -10.37
C LEU A 31 2.54 7.33 -11.71
N GLU A 32 2.68 8.14 -12.75
CA GLU A 32 3.10 7.67 -14.07
C GLU A 32 4.54 7.14 -14.08
N THR A 33 5.48 7.85 -13.47
CA THR A 33 6.92 7.58 -13.65
C THR A 33 7.52 6.72 -12.53
N LEU A 34 6.96 6.78 -11.32
CA LEU A 34 7.56 6.16 -10.12
C LEU A 34 6.78 4.92 -9.64
N ALA A 35 5.47 4.83 -9.92
CA ALA A 35 4.69 3.66 -9.51
C ALA A 35 5.25 2.34 -10.07
N PRO A 36 5.73 2.24 -11.34
CA PRO A 36 6.32 1.00 -11.84
C PRO A 36 7.54 0.49 -11.04
N ARG A 37 8.20 1.38 -10.28
CA ARG A 37 9.38 1.07 -9.49
C ARG A 37 9.07 0.80 -8.02
N TYR A 38 8.18 1.60 -7.43
CA TYR A 38 7.95 1.58 -5.97
C TYR A 38 6.61 1.00 -5.56
N CYS A 39 5.65 0.87 -6.48
CA CYS A 39 4.38 0.23 -6.19
C CYS A 39 4.44 -1.28 -6.48
N LEU A 40 4.02 -2.08 -5.51
CA LEU A 40 3.75 -3.49 -5.68
C LEU A 40 2.31 -3.62 -6.20
N PRO A 41 2.08 -4.28 -7.35
CA PRO A 41 0.74 -4.51 -7.84
C PRO A 41 0.00 -5.45 -6.89
N PHE A 42 -1.28 -5.18 -6.65
CA PHE A 42 -2.13 -6.11 -5.91
C PHE A 42 -2.22 -7.46 -6.63
N ALA A 43 -2.15 -8.54 -5.86
CA ALA A 43 -2.30 -9.91 -6.36
C ALA A 43 -2.92 -10.80 -5.28
N HIS A 44 -3.65 -11.83 -5.70
CA HIS A 44 -4.15 -12.86 -4.78
C HIS A 44 -3.07 -13.88 -4.44
N ALA A 45 -1.94 -13.42 -3.92
CA ALA A 45 -0.80 -14.23 -3.53
C ALA A 45 0.06 -13.51 -2.48
N ALA A 46 0.57 -14.26 -1.52
CA ALA A 46 1.47 -13.73 -0.49
C ALA A 46 2.74 -13.13 -1.10
N ILE A 47 3.16 -11.97 -0.59
CA ILE A 47 4.35 -11.26 -1.04
C ILE A 47 5.61 -11.93 -0.47
N ASP A 48 6.59 -12.16 -1.33
CA ASP A 48 7.97 -12.43 -0.89
C ASP A 48 8.70 -11.11 -0.63
N PHE A 49 8.64 -10.63 0.62
CA PHE A 49 9.32 -9.39 1.02
C PHE A 49 10.83 -9.47 0.85
N ALA A 50 11.43 -10.67 1.00
CA ALA A 50 12.86 -10.82 0.84
C ALA A 50 13.29 -10.61 -0.62
N ALA A 51 12.48 -11.09 -1.58
CA ALA A 51 12.69 -10.81 -2.99
C ALA A 51 12.45 -9.33 -3.33
N VAL A 52 11.41 -8.70 -2.77
CA VAL A 52 11.05 -7.30 -3.03
C VAL A 52 12.14 -6.32 -2.55
N PHE A 53 12.67 -6.54 -1.35
CA PHE A 53 13.67 -5.66 -0.74
C PHE A 53 15.12 -6.13 -0.94
N GLY A 54 15.31 -7.36 -1.46
CA GLY A 54 16.63 -7.96 -1.68
C GLY A 54 17.36 -8.35 -0.38
N ARG A 55 16.66 -8.40 0.75
CA ARG A 55 17.20 -8.70 2.08
C ARG A 55 16.13 -9.28 2.99
N ARG A 56 16.53 -9.83 4.14
CA ARG A 56 15.61 -10.19 5.22
C ARG A 56 15.75 -9.17 6.36
N ALA A 57 14.66 -8.49 6.67
CA ALA A 57 14.55 -7.50 7.73
C ALA A 57 13.14 -7.54 8.33
N PRO A 58 12.92 -6.96 9.52
CA PRO A 58 11.57 -6.71 10.02
C PRO A 58 10.77 -5.87 9.01
N VAL A 59 9.52 -6.27 8.76
CA VAL A 59 8.62 -5.58 7.83
C VAL A 59 7.51 -4.90 8.62
N VAL A 60 7.32 -3.61 8.36
CA VAL A 60 6.26 -2.78 8.96
C VAL A 60 5.22 -2.46 7.89
N LEU A 61 3.95 -2.76 8.18
CA LEU A 61 2.82 -2.40 7.35
C LEU A 61 2.13 -1.16 7.91
N GLU A 62 2.00 -0.11 7.09
CA GLU A 62 1.22 1.08 7.43
C GLU A 62 -0.05 1.16 6.58
N ILE A 63 -1.21 1.03 7.22
CA ILE A 63 -2.51 1.13 6.57
C ILE A 63 -3.01 2.57 6.61
N GLY A 64 -3.36 3.13 5.45
CA GLY A 64 -3.85 4.50 5.34
C GLY A 64 -2.74 5.54 5.55
N CYS A 65 -1.58 5.33 4.92
CA CYS A 65 -0.41 6.20 5.08
C CYS A 65 -0.62 7.64 4.54
N GLY A 66 -1.75 7.92 3.87
CA GLY A 66 -2.15 9.26 3.46
C GLY A 66 -1.12 9.89 2.52
N MET A 67 -0.60 11.07 2.90
CA MET A 67 0.41 11.79 2.11
C MET A 67 1.85 11.28 2.33
N GLY A 68 2.04 10.32 3.24
CA GLY A 68 3.29 9.60 3.47
C GLY A 68 4.41 10.35 4.18
N GLU A 69 4.12 11.48 4.83
CA GLU A 69 5.14 12.26 5.55
C GLU A 69 5.74 11.47 6.71
N THR A 70 4.87 10.95 7.58
CA THR A 70 5.27 10.16 8.74
C THR A 70 5.92 8.84 8.30
N THR A 71 5.31 8.11 7.37
CA THR A 71 5.85 6.86 6.82
C THR A 71 7.27 7.02 6.29
N ALA A 72 7.50 8.02 5.42
CA ALA A 72 8.81 8.26 4.83
C ALA A 72 9.84 8.68 5.89
N ALA A 73 9.46 9.51 6.85
CA ALA A 73 10.34 9.93 7.94
C ALA A 73 10.76 8.76 8.84
N ILE A 74 9.83 7.87 9.19
CA ILE A 74 10.11 6.67 9.97
C ILE A 74 10.99 5.71 9.17
N ALA A 75 10.67 5.46 7.90
CA ALA A 75 11.48 4.60 7.03
C ALA A 75 12.92 5.11 6.89
N LEU A 76 13.11 6.42 6.79
CA LEU A 76 14.44 7.05 6.76
C LEU A 76 15.21 6.86 8.07
N ALA A 77 14.51 6.96 9.21
CA ALA A 77 15.11 6.82 10.54
C ALA A 77 15.43 5.37 10.92
N HIS A 78 14.78 4.40 10.26
CA HIS A 78 14.89 2.96 10.54
C HIS A 78 15.35 2.17 9.30
N PRO A 79 16.56 2.41 8.79
CA PRO A 79 17.07 1.72 7.60
C PRO A 79 17.24 0.21 7.79
N GLU A 80 17.25 -0.28 9.03
CA GLU A 80 17.28 -1.70 9.38
C GLU A 80 15.94 -2.42 9.16
N SER A 81 14.83 -1.69 9.01
CA SER A 81 13.49 -2.23 8.76
C SER A 81 13.02 -1.90 7.35
N ASP A 82 12.14 -2.74 6.81
CA ASP A 82 11.44 -2.52 5.54
C ASP A 82 9.98 -2.09 5.79
N PHE A 83 9.46 -1.22 4.94
CA PHE A 83 8.15 -0.60 5.11
C PHE A 83 7.27 -0.81 3.88
N VAL A 84 6.00 -1.11 4.12
CA VAL A 84 4.96 -1.21 3.08
C VAL A 84 3.81 -0.29 3.47
N GLY A 85 3.58 0.74 2.67
CA GLY A 85 2.42 1.63 2.82
C GLY A 85 1.24 1.16 1.97
N VAL A 86 0.04 1.17 2.53
CA VAL A 86 -1.20 0.87 1.81
C VAL A 86 -2.08 2.12 1.77
N GLU A 87 -2.42 2.58 0.57
CA GLU A 87 -3.26 3.76 0.37
C GLU A 87 -4.07 3.63 -0.92
N VAL A 88 -5.38 3.83 -0.85
CA VAL A 88 -6.28 3.75 -2.00
C VAL A 88 -6.29 5.03 -2.84
N HIS A 89 -6.03 6.16 -2.21
CA HIS A 89 -6.20 7.48 -2.80
C HIS A 89 -4.97 7.90 -3.62
N GLY A 90 -5.15 8.04 -4.93
CA GLY A 90 -4.08 8.40 -5.88
C GLY A 90 -3.24 9.62 -5.47
N PRO A 91 -3.81 10.75 -5.01
CA PRO A 91 -3.02 11.87 -4.51
C PRO A 91 -2.07 11.53 -3.36
N GLY A 92 -2.49 10.65 -2.43
CA GLY A 92 -1.64 10.17 -1.34
C GLY A 92 -0.49 9.34 -1.87
N VAL A 93 -0.79 8.36 -2.74
CA VAL A 93 0.21 7.53 -3.42
C VAL A 93 1.21 8.38 -4.22
N GLY A 94 0.75 9.33 -5.02
CA GLY A 94 1.64 10.24 -5.76
C GLY A 94 2.52 11.11 -4.83
N SER A 95 2.03 11.49 -3.66
CA SER A 95 2.79 12.25 -2.66
C SER A 95 3.92 11.41 -2.05
N ILE A 96 3.61 10.20 -1.58
CA ILE A 96 4.61 9.32 -0.95
C ILE A 96 5.65 8.83 -1.97
N LEU A 97 5.26 8.56 -3.23
CA LEU A 97 6.22 8.21 -4.30
C LEU A 97 7.26 9.31 -4.53
N ASN A 98 6.83 10.58 -4.54
CA ASN A 98 7.76 11.71 -4.63
C ASN A 98 8.73 11.75 -3.43
N ARG A 99 8.25 11.48 -2.21
CA ARG A 99 9.09 11.45 -1.02
C ARG A 99 10.10 10.30 -1.07
N ILE A 100 9.69 9.12 -1.51
CA ILE A 100 10.58 7.96 -1.71
C ILE A 100 11.73 8.33 -2.65
N GLU A 101 11.42 8.93 -3.81
CA GLU A 101 12.43 9.33 -4.79
C GLU A 101 13.36 10.43 -4.24
N GLN A 102 12.80 11.48 -3.62
CA GLN A 102 13.57 12.62 -3.09
C GLN A 102 14.53 12.22 -1.97
N SER A 103 14.11 11.28 -1.11
CA SER A 103 14.91 10.78 0.00
C SER A 103 15.70 9.52 -0.34
N ALA A 104 15.64 9.06 -1.60
CA ALA A 104 16.27 7.83 -2.08
C ALA A 104 15.99 6.60 -1.18
N LEU A 105 14.76 6.48 -0.70
CA LEU A 105 14.38 5.41 0.23
C LEU A 105 14.36 4.05 -0.49
N ALA A 106 15.30 3.18 -0.12
CA ALA A 106 15.38 1.82 -0.64
C ALA A 106 14.39 0.87 0.07
N ASN A 107 14.05 1.17 1.33
CA ASN A 107 13.31 0.33 2.27
C ASN A 107 11.82 0.67 2.40
N LEU A 108 11.22 1.37 1.44
CA LEU A 108 9.78 1.67 1.42
C LEU A 108 9.16 1.30 0.07
N ARG A 109 8.03 0.58 0.11
CA ARG A 109 7.20 0.22 -1.05
C ARG A 109 5.73 0.55 -0.80
N MET A 110 4.97 0.69 -1.87
CA MET A 110 3.56 1.09 -1.84
C MET A 110 2.65 0.02 -2.42
N ILE A 111 1.46 -0.14 -1.87
CA ILE A 111 0.36 -0.88 -2.50
C ILE A 111 -0.84 0.05 -2.59
N GLN A 112 -1.31 0.29 -3.82
CA GLN A 112 -2.52 1.07 -4.06
C GLN A 112 -3.74 0.15 -4.16
N HIS A 113 -4.30 -0.24 -3.02
CA HIS A 113 -5.47 -1.12 -2.96
C HIS A 113 -6.20 -0.99 -1.62
N ASP A 114 -7.41 -1.57 -1.50
CA ASP A 114 -8.10 -1.72 -0.21
C ASP A 114 -7.22 -2.53 0.75
N ALA A 115 -7.08 -2.04 1.99
CA ALA A 115 -6.18 -2.64 2.95
C ALA A 115 -6.66 -4.01 3.47
N VAL A 116 -7.96 -4.25 3.52
CA VAL A 116 -8.51 -5.57 3.86
C VAL A 116 -8.07 -6.58 2.82
N ASP A 117 -8.25 -6.27 1.53
CA ASP A 117 -7.85 -7.15 0.44
C ASP A 117 -6.33 -7.43 0.47
N VAL A 118 -5.51 -6.41 0.74
CA VAL A 118 -4.05 -6.58 0.87
C VAL A 118 -3.69 -7.49 2.03
N VAL A 119 -4.25 -7.27 3.22
CA VAL A 119 -3.96 -8.09 4.39
C VAL A 119 -4.39 -9.54 4.17
N ASP A 120 -5.59 -9.75 3.65
CA ASP A 120 -6.15 -11.08 3.46
C ASP A 120 -5.42 -11.88 2.37
N ALA A 121 -4.94 -11.22 1.31
CA ALA A 121 -4.41 -11.90 0.14
C ALA A 121 -2.88 -11.87 0.01
N MET A 122 -2.23 -10.81 0.47
CA MET A 122 -0.83 -10.52 0.18
C MET A 122 0.09 -10.60 1.39
N ILE A 123 -0.43 -10.42 2.61
CA ILE A 123 0.40 -10.43 3.81
C ILE A 123 0.50 -11.86 4.34
N PRO A 124 1.71 -12.47 4.38
CA PRO A 124 1.86 -13.81 4.91
C PRO A 124 1.54 -13.85 6.40
N ALA A 125 1.00 -14.98 6.87
CA ALA A 125 0.91 -15.24 8.30
C ALA A 125 2.33 -15.28 8.89
N GLY A 126 2.53 -14.56 10.00
CA GLY A 126 3.81 -14.48 10.71
C GLY A 126 4.20 -15.75 11.44
#